data_AF-A0A0F9G412-F1
#
_entry.id   AF-A0A0F9G412-F1
#
_cell.length_a   1.000
_cell.length_b   1.000
_cell.length_c   1.000
_cell.angle_alpha   90.00
_cell.angle_beta   90.00
_cell.angle_gamma   90.00
#
_symmetry.space_group_name_H-M   'P 1'
#
loop_
_entity.id
_entity.type
_entity.pdbx_description
1 polymer ?
#
loop_
_entity_poly.entity_id
_entity_poly.type
_entity_poly.pdbx_seq_one_letter_code
_entity_poly.pdbx_strand_id
1 'polypeptide(L)'
;MSERFTFDKTSNPSSLILTDIAPKWANRFNQLPVPILSLKGLQWALELTAAERCLVGEAHGFSASYLQTCKVCEMICSNFQINFIMRSYENLKKNTEKFVKHWNEKHPHITNELKTKRKIKLVAECR
;
A
#
# COMPACT_ATOMS: atom_id res chain seq x y z
N MET A 1 -4.34 -5.83 24.14
CA MET A 1 -2.97 -6.06 23.64
C MET A 1 -2.96 -5.70 22.16
N SER A 2 -2.20 -4.67 21.76
CA SER A 2 -2.17 -4.19 20.37
C SER A 2 -1.01 -4.88 19.66
N GLU A 3 -1.27 -5.94 18.91
CA GLU A 3 -0.27 -6.49 17.99
C GLU A 3 0.04 -5.43 16.93
N ARG A 4 1.33 -5.07 16.81
CA ARG A 4 1.78 -4.20 15.73
C ARG A 4 1.63 -4.97 14.42
N PHE A 5 1.03 -4.33 13.41
CA PHE A 5 0.93 -4.88 12.05
C PHE A 5 2.32 -4.94 11.40
N THR A 6 3.09 -5.97 11.72
CA THR A 6 4.35 -6.25 11.03
C THR A 6 4.05 -7.11 9.81
N PHE A 7 4.44 -6.60 8.64
CA PHE A 7 4.37 -7.34 7.38
C PHE A 7 5.58 -8.24 7.28
N ASP A 8 5.35 -9.56 7.18
CA ASP A 8 6.43 -10.53 7.27
C ASP A 8 7.32 -10.52 6.03
N LYS A 9 8.63 -10.53 6.26
CA LYS A 9 9.68 -10.50 5.24
C LYS A 9 9.96 -11.91 4.74
N THR A 10 9.08 -12.46 3.92
CA THR A 10 9.37 -13.75 3.24
C THR A 10 9.09 -13.65 1.75
N SER A 11 10.00 -13.03 1.03
CA SER A 11 10.22 -13.28 -0.40
C SER A 11 11.58 -12.75 -0.85
N ASN A 12 12.18 -13.48 -1.82
CA ASN A 12 13.33 -13.17 -2.67
C ASN A 12 13.90 -11.73 -2.51
N PRO A 13 15.22 -11.50 -2.32
CA PRO A 13 15.82 -10.15 -2.14
C PRO A 13 15.44 -9.12 -3.22
N SER A 14 14.96 -9.61 -4.36
CA SER A 14 14.46 -8.83 -5.50
C SER A 14 13.01 -8.39 -5.39
N SER A 15 12.20 -8.85 -4.44
CA SER A 15 10.79 -8.44 -4.31
C SER A 15 10.67 -7.09 -3.60
N LEU A 16 9.73 -6.27 -4.08
CA LEU A 16 9.35 -5.03 -3.41
C LEU A 16 8.43 -5.35 -2.22
N ILE A 17 8.64 -4.66 -1.12
CA ILE A 17 7.74 -4.69 0.04
C ILE A 17 6.83 -3.45 0.02
N LEU A 18 5.83 -3.43 0.91
CA LEU A 18 4.85 -2.33 0.97
C LEU A 18 5.50 -0.95 1.12
N THR A 19 6.56 -0.83 1.91
CA THR A 19 7.30 0.44 2.09
C THR A 19 7.99 0.92 0.82
N ASP A 20 8.30 0.02 -0.11
CA ASP A 20 8.90 0.39 -1.41
C ASP A 20 7.81 0.86 -2.40
N ILE A 21 6.61 0.29 -2.29
CA ILE A 21 5.51 0.48 -3.26
C ILE A 21 4.62 1.66 -2.88
N ALA A 22 4.22 1.74 -1.62
CA ALA A 22 3.28 2.73 -1.09
C ALA A 22 3.71 3.20 0.32
N PRO A 23 4.81 3.98 0.42
CA PRO A 23 5.42 4.34 1.70
C PRO A 23 4.51 5.10 2.67
N LYS A 24 3.62 5.97 2.17
CA LYS A 24 2.66 6.73 2.99
C LYS A 24 1.67 5.76 3.63
N TRP A 25 1.07 4.86 2.85
CA TRP A 25 0.20 3.82 3.40
C TRP A 25 0.93 2.83 4.31
N ALA A 26 2.17 2.44 3.98
CA ALA A 26 3.00 1.61 4.87
C ALA A 26 3.19 2.24 6.25
N ASN A 27 3.46 3.56 6.30
CA ASN A 27 3.56 4.29 7.56
C ASN A 27 2.22 4.40 8.30
N ARG A 28 1.10 4.50 7.58
CA ARG A 28 -0.25 4.49 8.18
C ARG A 28 -0.58 3.17 8.85
N PHE A 29 -0.14 2.05 8.28
CA PHE A 29 -0.34 0.72 8.87
C PHE A 29 0.27 0.59 10.27
N ASN A 30 1.46 1.18 10.49
CA ASN A 30 2.11 1.19 11.81
C ASN A 30 1.34 1.98 12.88
N GLN A 31 0.36 2.78 12.47
CA GLN A 31 -0.46 3.62 13.35
C GLN A 31 -1.86 3.05 13.58
N LEU A 32 -2.19 1.91 12.96
CA LEU A 32 -3.47 1.24 13.18
C LEU A 32 -3.48 0.50 14.53
N PRO A 33 -4.65 0.38 15.19
CA PRO A 33 -5.95 0.93 14.79
C PRO A 33 -6.08 2.43 15.10
N VAL A 34 -6.65 3.20 14.16
CA VAL A 34 -7.00 4.62 14.37
C VAL A 34 -8.51 4.76 14.61
N PRO A 35 -8.97 5.50 15.62
CA PRO A 35 -10.40 5.77 15.83
C PRO A 35 -11.00 6.53 14.64
N ILE A 36 -12.12 6.05 14.08
CA ILE A 36 -12.77 6.68 12.90
C ILE A 36 -13.15 8.14 13.16
N LEU A 37 -13.71 8.45 14.33
CA LEU A 37 -14.14 9.80 14.70
C LEU A 37 -12.98 10.73 15.09
N SER A 38 -11.73 10.26 15.07
CA SER A 38 -10.59 11.15 15.20
C SER A 38 -10.38 11.92 13.90
N LEU A 39 -9.83 13.14 13.99
CA LEU A 39 -9.48 13.95 12.82
C LEU A 39 -8.66 13.15 11.79
N LYS A 40 -7.70 12.34 12.30
CA LYS A 40 -6.84 11.47 11.47
C LYS A 40 -7.65 10.35 10.79
N GLY A 41 -8.55 9.68 11.52
CA GLY A 41 -9.39 8.61 10.98
C GLY A 41 -10.33 9.13 9.88
N LEU A 42 -11.01 10.25 10.14
CA LEU A 42 -11.87 10.92 9.16
C LEU A 42 -11.08 11.35 7.92
N GLN A 43 -9.92 11.98 8.10
CA GLN A 43 -9.07 12.38 6.97
C GLN A 43 -8.68 11.20 6.09
N TRP A 44 -8.26 10.07 6.69
CA TRP A 44 -7.88 8.89 5.92
C TRP A 44 -9.07 8.25 5.21
N ALA A 45 -10.24 8.23 5.85
CA ALA A 45 -11.47 7.75 5.21
C ALA A 45 -11.87 8.61 4.00
N LEU A 46 -11.76 9.94 4.11
CA LEU A 46 -12.01 10.87 3.01
C LEU A 46 -10.96 10.75 1.90
N GLU A 47 -9.68 10.57 2.24
CA GLU A 47 -8.65 10.31 1.21
C GLU A 47 -8.95 9.02 0.43
N LEU A 48 -9.50 8.00 1.08
CA LEU A 48 -9.83 6.73 0.43
C LEU A 48 -11.01 6.79 -0.54
N THR A 49 -11.82 7.86 -0.54
CA THR A 49 -12.86 8.04 -1.58
C THR A 49 -12.27 8.49 -2.90
N ALA A 50 -11.04 8.98 -2.91
CA ALA A 50 -10.31 9.39 -4.09
C ALA A 50 -9.42 8.24 -4.58
N ALA A 51 -9.73 7.69 -5.75
CA ALA A 51 -9.08 6.49 -6.29
C ALA A 51 -7.55 6.66 -6.46
N GLU A 52 -7.09 7.88 -6.71
CA GLU A 52 -5.68 8.24 -6.83
C GLU A 52 -4.95 8.30 -5.48
N ARG A 53 -5.67 8.37 -4.36
CA ARG A 53 -5.09 8.46 -3.01
C ARG A 53 -5.19 7.15 -2.21
N CYS A 54 -5.87 6.14 -2.73
CA CYS A 54 -5.87 4.81 -2.12
C CYS A 54 -4.50 4.13 -2.23
N LEU A 55 -4.34 2.97 -1.58
CA LEU A 55 -3.10 2.20 -1.58
C LEU A 55 -2.51 1.99 -2.99
N VAL A 56 -3.37 1.65 -3.94
CA VAL A 56 -2.98 1.39 -5.33
C VAL A 56 -2.69 2.68 -6.09
N GLY A 57 -3.46 3.74 -5.83
CA GLY A 57 -3.24 5.05 -6.43
C GLY A 57 -1.88 5.62 -6.06
N GLU A 58 -1.48 5.52 -4.78
CA GLU A 58 -0.13 5.89 -4.33
C GLU A 58 0.96 5.12 -5.09
N ALA A 59 0.79 3.80 -5.25
CA ALA A 59 1.74 2.95 -5.97
C ALA A 59 1.90 3.33 -7.46
N HIS A 60 0.87 3.93 -8.04
CA HIS A 60 0.89 4.51 -9.38
C HIS A 60 1.28 6.00 -9.40
N GLY A 61 1.91 6.52 -8.33
CA GLY A 61 2.35 7.92 -8.27
C GLY A 61 1.21 8.90 -8.04
N PHE A 62 0.23 8.52 -7.22
CA PHE A 62 -1.01 9.26 -6.98
C PHE A 62 -1.85 9.43 -8.26
N SER A 63 -2.10 8.31 -8.95
CA SER A 63 -2.87 8.25 -10.19
C SER A 63 -3.96 7.18 -10.14
N ALA A 64 -5.11 7.47 -10.74
CA ALA A 64 -6.22 6.53 -10.89
C ALA A 64 -6.14 5.70 -12.19
N SER A 65 -5.04 5.78 -12.96
CA SER A 65 -4.90 5.09 -14.26
C SER A 65 -5.04 3.57 -14.18
N TYR A 66 -4.75 2.97 -13.01
CA TYR A 66 -4.94 1.53 -12.78
C TYR A 66 -6.39 1.06 -12.92
N LEU A 67 -7.38 1.96 -12.77
CA LEU A 67 -8.79 1.64 -12.99
C LEU A 67 -9.06 1.20 -14.43
N GLN A 68 -8.26 1.70 -15.38
CA GLN A 68 -8.41 1.36 -16.80
C GLN A 68 -7.51 0.21 -17.24
N THR A 69 -6.43 -0.06 -16.49
CA THR A 69 -5.37 -0.99 -16.92
C THR A 69 -5.33 -2.29 -16.11
N CYS A 70 -5.92 -2.33 -14.90
CA CYS A 70 -5.82 -3.50 -14.04
C CYS A 70 -7.03 -3.68 -13.10
N LYS A 71 -7.96 -4.57 -13.48
CA LYS A 71 -9.15 -4.92 -12.69
C LYS A 71 -8.85 -5.47 -11.29
N VAL A 72 -7.70 -6.15 -11.11
CA VAL A 72 -7.29 -6.66 -9.80
C VAL A 72 -6.90 -5.51 -8.88
N CYS A 73 -6.18 -4.52 -9.40
CA CYS A 73 -5.84 -3.28 -8.70
C CYS A 73 -7.08 -2.46 -8.33
N GLU A 74 -8.05 -2.34 -9.24
CA GLU A 74 -9.37 -1.75 -8.96
C GLU A 74 -10.06 -2.45 -7.78
N MET A 75 -10.18 -3.78 -7.84
CA MET A 75 -10.81 -4.57 -6.79
C MET A 75 -10.07 -4.44 -5.44
N ILE A 76 -8.74 -4.43 -5.46
CA ILE A 76 -7.91 -4.23 -4.27
C ILE A 76 -8.17 -2.85 -3.66
N CYS A 77 -8.23 -1.79 -4.45
CA CYS A 77 -8.50 -0.44 -3.95
C CYS A 77 -9.89 -0.36 -3.30
N SER A 78 -10.92 -0.88 -3.97
CA SER A 78 -12.29 -0.92 -3.44
C SER A 78 -12.37 -1.73 -2.14
N ASN A 79 -11.78 -2.92 -2.11
CA ASN A 79 -11.72 -3.76 -0.90
C ASN A 79 -10.94 -3.07 0.22
N PHE A 80 -9.88 -2.33 -0.10
CA PHE A 80 -9.11 -1.60 0.90
C PHE A 80 -9.98 -0.54 1.58
N GLN A 81 -10.69 0.25 0.79
CA GLN A 81 -11.61 1.28 1.28
C GLN A 81 -12.69 0.67 2.18
N ILE A 82 -13.37 -0.38 1.71
CA ILE A 82 -14.43 -1.06 2.47
C ILE A 82 -13.89 -1.60 3.79
N ASN A 83 -12.77 -2.32 3.77
CA ASN A 83 -12.19 -2.91 4.99
C ASN A 83 -11.71 -1.84 5.98
N PHE A 84 -11.23 -0.69 5.49
CA PHE A 84 -10.85 0.42 6.35
C PHE A 84 -12.08 1.04 7.04
N ILE A 85 -13.15 1.33 6.28
CA ILE A 85 -14.41 1.89 6.82
C ILE A 85 -15.07 0.91 7.81
N MET A 86 -15.10 -0.37 7.48
CA MET A 86 -15.66 -1.44 8.32
C MET A 86 -14.73 -1.86 9.48
N ARG A 87 -13.56 -1.21 9.64
CA ARG A 87 -12.56 -1.51 10.68
C ARG A 87 -12.11 -2.98 10.71
N SER A 88 -12.17 -3.63 9.56
CA SER A 88 -11.78 -5.03 9.39
C SER A 88 -10.27 -5.12 9.16
N TYR A 89 -9.47 -4.83 10.19
CA TYR A 89 -8.01 -4.70 10.05
C TYR A 89 -7.32 -5.99 9.59
N GLU A 90 -7.82 -7.16 9.98
CA GLU A 90 -7.34 -8.45 9.45
C GLU A 90 -7.56 -8.57 7.94
N ASN A 91 -8.73 -8.16 7.45
CA ASN A 91 -9.01 -8.15 6.01
C ASN A 91 -8.21 -7.06 5.30
N LEU A 92 -7.95 -5.92 5.96
CA LEU A 92 -7.08 -4.87 5.44
C LEU A 92 -5.65 -5.39 5.24
N LYS A 93 -5.11 -6.14 6.22
CA LYS A 93 -3.80 -6.81 6.12
C LYS A 93 -3.78 -7.82 4.97
N LYS A 94 -4.75 -8.75 4.93
CA LYS A 94 -4.87 -9.74 3.84
C LYS A 94 -5.00 -9.10 2.46
N ASN A 95 -5.77 -8.01 2.34
CA ASN A 95 -5.92 -7.29 1.08
C ASN A 95 -4.61 -6.61 0.66
N THR A 96 -3.84 -6.11 1.63
CA THR A 96 -2.50 -5.54 1.38
C THR A 96 -1.50 -6.61 0.99
N GLU A 97 -1.57 -7.83 1.55
CA GLU A 97 -0.68 -8.93 1.18
C GLU A 97 -0.94 -9.38 -0.26
N LYS A 98 -2.22 -9.48 -0.62
CA LYS A 98 -2.66 -9.70 -2.01
C LYS A 98 -2.14 -8.60 -2.94
N PHE A 99 -2.19 -7.34 -2.51
CA PHE A 99 -1.64 -6.22 -3.27
C PHE A 99 -0.15 -6.36 -3.52
N VAL A 100 0.67 -6.53 -2.48
CA VAL A 100 2.13 -6.63 -2.63
C VAL A 100 2.50 -7.81 -3.54
N LYS A 101 1.83 -8.96 -3.37
CA LYS A 101 2.03 -10.12 -4.24
C LYS A 101 1.67 -9.81 -5.70
N HIS A 102 0.45 -9.33 -5.94
CA HIS A 102 -0.03 -8.99 -7.27
C HIS A 102 0.87 -7.95 -7.96
N TRP A 103 1.32 -6.94 -7.21
CA TRP A 103 2.19 -5.89 -7.71
C TRP A 103 3.49 -6.44 -8.27
N ASN A 104 4.19 -7.25 -7.48
CA ASN A 104 5.44 -7.89 -7.89
C ASN A 104 5.27 -8.83 -9.09
N GLU A 105 4.11 -9.47 -9.24
CA GLU A 105 3.83 -10.44 -10.32
C GLU A 105 3.37 -9.78 -11.63
N LYS A 106 2.60 -8.70 -11.56
CA LYS A 106 1.85 -8.16 -12.73
C LYS A 106 2.26 -6.75 -13.14
N HIS A 107 3.06 -6.04 -12.36
CA HIS A 107 3.51 -4.67 -12.67
C HIS A 107 5.05 -4.57 -12.78
N PRO A 108 5.71 -5.37 -13.64
CA PRO A 108 7.17 -5.47 -13.68
C PRO A 108 7.87 -4.17 -14.09
N HIS A 109 7.25 -3.36 -14.96
CA HIS A 109 7.81 -2.10 -15.44
C HIS A 109 7.97 -1.08 -14.29
N ILE A 110 6.89 -0.81 -13.54
CA ILE A 110 6.93 0.07 -12.36
C ILE A 110 7.80 -0.54 -11.25
N THR A 111 7.72 -1.86 -11.09
CA THR A 111 8.51 -2.59 -10.10
C THR A 111 10.02 -2.42 -10.32
N ASN A 112 10.48 -2.40 -11.57
CA ASN A 112 11.90 -2.21 -11.90
C ASN A 112 12.37 -0.76 -11.63
N GLU A 113 11.54 0.23 -11.90
CA GLU A 113 11.84 1.64 -11.58
C GLU A 113 12.00 1.84 -10.06
N LEU A 114 11.08 1.28 -9.26
CA LEU A 114 11.14 1.36 -7.80
C LEU A 114 12.39 0.66 -7.23
N LYS A 115 12.78 -0.49 -7.78
CA LYS A 115 14.03 -1.17 -7.38
C LYS A 115 15.26 -0.33 -7.66
N THR A 116 15.30 0.36 -8.80
CA THR A 116 16.40 1.26 -9.16
C THR A 116 16.48 2.43 -8.17
N LYS A 117 15.34 3.06 -7.85
CA LYS A 117 15.27 4.12 -6.82
C LYS A 117 15.76 3.63 -5.45
N ARG A 118 15.37 2.42 -5.03
CA ARG A 118 15.83 1.80 -3.77
C ARG A 118 17.35 1.63 -3.73
N LYS A 119 17.96 1.13 -4.82
CA LYS A 119 19.43 0.98 -4.91
C LYS A 119 20.15 2.32 -4.82
N ILE A 120 19.68 3.35 -5.51
CA ILE A 120 20.27 4.69 -5.47
C ILE A 120 20.23 5.25 -4.05
N LYS A 121 19.09 5.12 -3.36
CA LYS A 121 18.93 5.60 -1.98
C LYS A 121 19.90 4.90 -1.01
N LEU A 122 20.01 3.58 -1.09
CA LEU A 122 20.95 2.81 -0.25
C LEU A 122 22.42 3.23 -0.48
N VAL A 123 22.79 3.56 -1.73
CA VAL A 123 24.15 4.04 -2.04
C VAL A 123 24.39 5.45 -1.50
N ALA A 124 23.37 6.31 -1.53
CA ALA A 124 23.45 7.68 -1.01
C ALA A 124 23.54 7.72 0.53
N GLU A 125 22.91 6.78 1.23
CA GLU A 125 22.95 6.67 2.70
C GLU A 125 24.26 6.07 3.24
N CYS A 126 25.09 5.46 2.37
CA CYS A 126 26.40 4.92 2.71
C CYS A 126 27.57 5.92 2.50
N ARG A 127 27.27 7.19 2.19
CA ARG A 127 28.25 8.29 2.08
C ARG A 127 28.07 9.28 3.22
#